data_AF-A0A382VDU7-F1
#
_entry.id   AF-A0A382VDU7-F1
#
_cell.length_a   1.000
_cell.length_b   1.000
_cell.length_c   1.000
_cell.angle_alpha   90.00
_cell.angle_beta   90.00
_cell.angle_gamma   90.00
#
_symmetry.space_group_name_H-M   'P 1'
#
loop_
_entity.id
_entity.type
_entity.pdbx_description
1 polymer ?
#
loop_
_entity_poly.entity_id
_entity_poly.type
_entity_poly.pdbx_seq_one_letter_code
_entity_poly.pdbx_strand_id
1 'polypeptide(L)'
;MAMSTDANLLEYLPEILNYGIDEFTDYHSKARTDIIRRLRKGWWVKSGWSNEMDDTLLDETQFTKCASYLVLSEYALPQLTKWNAEGEEDRFQVMMKHYSHKYEEEFNAILYDGVRYDADDDGTVT
;
A
#
# COMPACT_ATOMS: atom_id res chain seq x y z
N MET A 1 8.90 3.07 -10.46
CA MET A 1 8.21 4.12 -9.70
C MET A 1 7.66 3.50 -8.42
N ALA A 2 7.47 4.27 -7.37
CA ALA A 2 6.82 3.82 -6.13
C ALA A 2 5.49 4.57 -5.98
N MET A 3 4.50 3.90 -5.37
CA MET A 3 3.16 4.48 -5.16
C MET A 3 3.11 5.48 -3.98
N SER A 4 4.08 5.43 -3.07
CA SER A 4 4.20 6.33 -1.93
C SER A 4 5.68 6.63 -1.62
N THR A 5 5.91 7.59 -0.73
CA THR A 5 7.22 8.02 -0.25
C THR A 5 7.23 8.18 1.27
N ASP A 6 8.41 8.35 1.88
CA ASP A 6 8.53 8.62 3.32
C ASP A 6 7.74 9.86 3.75
N ALA A 7 7.63 10.88 2.89
CA ALA A 7 6.80 12.06 3.15
C ALA A 7 5.34 11.68 3.39
N ASN A 8 4.81 10.69 2.66
CA ASN A 8 3.45 10.20 2.88
C ASN A 8 3.32 9.39 4.17
N LEU A 9 4.37 8.69 4.59
CA LEU A 9 4.37 7.99 5.89
C LEU A 9 4.29 9.00 7.05
N LEU A 10 5.01 10.11 6.94
CA LEU A 10 5.02 11.18 7.93
C LEU A 10 3.65 11.87 8.09
N GLU A 11 2.79 11.85 7.07
CA GLU A 11 1.40 12.33 7.19
C GLU A 11 0.57 11.49 8.17
N TYR A 12 0.88 10.19 8.30
CA TYR A 12 0.12 9.26 9.14
C TYR A 12 0.82 8.90 10.45
N LEU A 13 2.15 8.87 10.46
CA LEU A 13 2.98 8.60 11.64
C LEU A 13 4.22 9.51 11.61
N PRO A 14 4.09 10.79 12.03
CA PRO A 14 5.15 11.80 11.90
C PRO A 14 6.49 11.44 12.56
N GLU A 15 6.44 10.62 13.60
CA GLU A 15 7.62 10.25 14.40
C GLU A 15 8.33 8.99 13.88
N ILE A 16 7.89 8.39 12.76
CA ILE A 16 8.39 7.07 12.33
C ILE A 16 9.91 7.05 12.09
N LEU A 17 10.49 8.16 11.60
CA LEU A 17 11.92 8.29 11.34
C LEU A 17 12.75 8.57 12.61
N ASN A 18 12.10 8.88 13.74
CA ASN A 18 12.78 9.18 14.99
C ASN A 18 13.11 7.93 15.83
N TYR A 19 12.75 6.74 15.34
CA TYR A 19 12.98 5.46 16.02
C TYR A 19 14.28 4.75 15.62
N GLY A 20 15.22 5.48 15.01
CA GLY A 20 16.54 4.95 14.64
C GLY A 20 16.61 4.32 13.24
N ILE A 21 15.62 4.60 12.39
CA ILE A 21 15.62 4.25 10.96
C ILE A 21 15.37 5.55 10.19
N ASP A 22 16.32 5.94 9.36
CA ASP A 22 16.32 7.27 8.71
C ASP A 22 15.47 7.31 7.43
N GLU A 23 15.20 6.17 6.79
CA GLU A 23 14.38 6.08 5.58
C GLU A 23 13.77 4.68 5.36
N PHE A 24 12.65 4.62 4.63
CA PHE A 24 12.00 3.37 4.24
C PHE A 24 11.90 3.18 2.71
N THR A 25 12.73 3.90 1.94
CA THR A 25 12.76 3.97 0.47
C THR A 25 12.56 2.62 -0.24
N ASP A 26 13.29 1.57 0.18
CA ASP A 26 13.21 0.23 -0.45
C ASP A 26 11.85 -0.45 -0.26
N TYR A 27 11.15 -0.15 0.83
CA TYR A 27 9.88 -0.79 1.17
C TYR A 27 8.72 -0.26 0.34
N HIS A 28 8.81 0.98 -0.16
CA HIS A 28 7.80 1.53 -1.07
C HIS A 28 7.71 0.75 -2.38
N SER A 29 8.85 0.30 -2.91
CA SER A 29 8.87 -0.53 -4.12
C SER A 29 8.24 -1.91 -3.87
N LYS A 30 8.48 -2.50 -2.69
CA LYS A 30 7.86 -3.76 -2.30
C LYS A 30 6.34 -3.64 -2.12
N ALA A 31 5.89 -2.58 -1.45
CA ALA A 31 4.47 -2.28 -1.28
C ALA A 31 3.76 -2.12 -2.63
N ARG A 32 4.39 -1.44 -3.61
CA ARG A 32 3.86 -1.37 -4.98
C ARG A 32 3.68 -2.75 -5.59
N THR A 33 4.70 -3.61 -5.52
CA THR A 33 4.62 -4.97 -6.07
C THR A 33 3.48 -5.78 -5.43
N ASP A 34 3.28 -5.65 -4.12
CA ASP A 34 2.19 -6.33 -3.42
C ASP A 34 0.80 -5.82 -3.81
N ILE A 35 0.63 -4.51 -3.94
CA ILE A 35 -0.62 -3.89 -4.41
C ILE A 35 -0.94 -4.35 -5.82
N ILE A 36 0.03 -4.33 -6.73
CA ILE A 36 -0.14 -4.81 -8.12
C ILE A 36 -0.53 -6.28 -8.15
N ARG A 37 0.17 -7.13 -7.38
CA ARG A 37 -0.18 -8.55 -7.26
C ARG A 37 -1.62 -8.71 -6.76
N ARG A 38 -2.05 -7.87 -5.83
CA ARG A 38 -3.42 -7.88 -5.30
C ARG A 38 -4.46 -7.41 -6.34
N LEU A 39 -4.14 -6.38 -7.11
CA LEU A 39 -5.00 -5.92 -8.22
C LEU A 39 -5.15 -6.98 -9.29
N ARG A 40 -4.06 -7.63 -9.69
CA ARG A 40 -4.09 -8.71 -10.68
C ARG A 40 -5.01 -9.85 -10.24
N LYS A 41 -4.86 -10.35 -9.01
CA LYS A 41 -5.70 -11.45 -8.50
C LYS A 41 -7.15 -11.06 -8.24
N GLY A 42 -7.41 -9.81 -7.87
CA GLY A 42 -8.70 -9.37 -7.32
C GLY A 42 -9.61 -8.64 -8.32
N TRP A 43 -9.02 -7.82 -9.17
CA TRP A 43 -9.70 -6.95 -10.12
C TRP A 43 -9.44 -7.36 -11.57
N TRP A 44 -8.18 -7.53 -11.99
CA TRP A 44 -7.85 -7.83 -13.39
C TRP A 44 -8.51 -9.11 -13.89
N VAL A 45 -8.44 -10.20 -13.11
CA VAL A 45 -9.10 -11.48 -13.46
C VAL A 45 -10.62 -11.34 -13.67
N LYS A 46 -11.25 -10.32 -13.08
CA LYS A 46 -12.69 -10.06 -13.21
C LYS A 46 -13.04 -9.09 -14.34
N SER A 47 -12.06 -8.39 -14.92
CA SER A 47 -12.28 -7.42 -16.01
C SER A 47 -12.77 -8.08 -17.30
N GLY A 48 -12.42 -9.35 -17.53
CA GLY A 48 -12.71 -10.08 -18.76
C GLY A 48 -11.67 -9.89 -19.87
N TRP A 49 -10.60 -9.12 -19.62
CA TRP A 49 -9.47 -9.00 -20.55
C TRP A 49 -8.64 -10.29 -20.60
N SER A 50 -8.16 -10.63 -21.79
CA SER A 50 -7.46 -11.90 -22.06
C SER A 50 -5.94 -11.81 -21.94
N ASN A 51 -5.40 -10.60 -21.91
CA ASN A 51 -3.97 -10.30 -21.75
C ASN A 51 -3.58 -10.14 -20.28
N GLU A 52 -2.26 -10.11 -20.03
CA GLU A 52 -1.71 -9.71 -18.73
C GLU A 52 -1.93 -8.21 -18.51
N MET A 53 -2.14 -7.81 -17.25
CA MET A 53 -2.24 -6.40 -16.86
C MET A 53 -0.95 -5.67 -17.19
N ASP A 54 -1.07 -4.52 -17.86
CA ASP A 54 0.06 -3.62 -18.07
C ASP A 54 0.09 -2.57 -16.95
N ASP A 55 1.07 -2.69 -16.07
CA ASP A 55 1.19 -1.80 -14.92
C ASP A 55 1.46 -0.34 -15.34
N THR A 56 1.89 -0.06 -16.58
CA THR A 56 2.14 1.33 -17.04
C THR A 56 0.86 2.10 -17.34
N LEU A 57 -0.26 1.39 -17.52
CA LEU A 57 -1.58 1.97 -17.80
C LEU A 57 -2.40 2.24 -16.53
N LEU A 58 -1.83 1.91 -15.37
CA LEU A 58 -2.46 2.14 -14.06
C LEU A 58 -2.15 3.55 -13.55
N ASP A 59 -3.19 4.28 -13.13
CA ASP A 59 -3.00 5.49 -12.33
C ASP A 59 -2.58 5.11 -10.90
N GLU A 60 -1.27 4.99 -10.69
CA GLU A 60 -0.69 4.64 -9.39
C GLU A 60 -0.99 5.64 -8.28
N THR A 61 -1.38 6.89 -8.60
CA THR A 61 -1.69 7.92 -7.60
C THR A 61 -2.93 7.58 -6.78
N GLN A 62 -3.86 6.79 -7.35
CA GLN A 62 -5.02 6.27 -6.63
C GLN A 62 -4.61 5.40 -5.44
N PHE A 63 -3.42 4.79 -5.47
CA PHE A 63 -2.94 3.86 -4.46
C PHE A 63 -2.01 4.48 -3.42
N THR A 64 -1.71 5.79 -3.47
CA THR A 64 -0.71 6.40 -2.57
C THR A 64 -1.03 6.22 -1.09
N LYS A 65 -2.29 6.41 -0.70
CA LYS A 65 -2.75 6.21 0.69
C LYS A 65 -2.66 4.74 1.11
N CYS A 66 -3.14 3.85 0.24
CA CYS A 66 -3.09 2.41 0.44
C CYS A 66 -1.64 1.90 0.58
N ALA A 67 -0.74 2.34 -0.30
CA ALA A 67 0.68 2.02 -0.26
C ALA A 67 1.36 2.53 1.02
N SER A 68 1.00 3.73 1.49
CA SER A 68 1.53 4.26 2.75
C SER A 68 1.15 3.39 3.95
N TYR A 69 -0.11 2.95 4.03
CA TYR A 69 -0.56 2.03 5.09
C TYR A 69 0.14 0.68 5.03
N LEU A 70 0.32 0.12 3.83
CA LEU A 70 1.01 -1.15 3.66
C LEU A 70 2.49 -1.08 4.07
N VAL A 71 3.18 0.01 3.72
CA VAL A 71 4.57 0.24 4.16
C VAL A 71 4.63 0.34 5.69
N LEU A 72 3.72 1.08 6.32
CA LEU A 72 3.68 1.16 7.78
C LEU A 72 3.45 -0.21 8.42
N SER A 73 2.42 -0.95 7.99
CA SER A 73 1.99 -2.16 8.68
C SER A 73 2.88 -3.37 8.44
N GLU A 74 3.33 -3.60 7.19
CA GLU A 74 4.03 -4.83 6.80
C GLU A 74 5.56 -4.69 6.78
N TYR A 75 6.07 -3.47 6.73
CA TYR A 75 7.50 -3.23 6.50
C TYR A 75 8.18 -2.38 7.56
N ALA A 76 7.64 -1.21 7.91
CA ALA A 76 8.28 -0.29 8.83
C ALA A 76 8.10 -0.72 10.30
N LEU A 77 6.85 -0.83 10.76
CA LEU A 77 6.54 -1.13 12.17
C LEU A 77 7.05 -2.50 12.67
N PRO A 78 7.07 -3.58 11.86
CA PRO A 78 7.68 -4.87 12.25
C PRO A 78 9.16 -4.78 12.68
N GLN A 79 9.89 -3.77 12.21
CA GLN A 79 11.29 -3.56 12.57
C GLN A 79 11.46 -2.83 13.92
N LEU A 80 10.40 -2.17 14.40
CA LEU A 80 10.42 -1.35 15.61
C LEU A 80 9.80 -2.05 16.82
N THR A 81 8.93 -3.03 16.57
CA THR A 81 8.28 -3.82 17.62
C THR A 81 9.26 -4.75 18.33
N LYS A 82 8.98 -5.01 19.62
CA LYS A 82 9.67 -6.01 20.44
C LYS A 82 8.97 -7.37 20.41
N TRP A 83 7.84 -7.47 19.71
CA TRP A 83 7.03 -8.68 19.58
C TRP A 83 6.62 -9.25 20.94
N ASN A 84 5.99 -8.41 21.76
CA ASN A 84 5.44 -8.85 23.03
C ASN A 84 4.33 -9.90 22.82
N ALA A 85 4.08 -10.67 23.89
CA ALA A 85 3.03 -11.67 23.91
C ALA A 85 1.64 -11.05 23.69
N GLU A 86 0.71 -11.89 23.26
CA GLU A 86 -0.69 -11.52 23.08
C GLU A 86 -1.31 -11.01 24.41
N GLY A 87 -1.98 -9.87 24.36
CA GLY A 87 -2.53 -9.18 25.53
C GLY A 87 -1.58 -8.16 26.16
N GLU A 88 -0.31 -8.14 25.77
CA GLU A 88 0.70 -7.18 26.20
C GLU A 88 1.40 -6.50 25.01
N GLU A 89 0.68 -6.39 23.88
CA GLU A 89 1.21 -5.85 22.64
C GLU A 89 1.84 -4.47 22.83
N ASP A 90 3.03 -4.28 22.26
CA ASP A 90 3.61 -2.95 22.23
C ASP A 90 2.86 -2.03 21.26
N ARG A 91 3.13 -0.72 21.37
CA ARG A 91 2.48 0.30 20.54
C ARG A 91 2.60 0.04 19.03
N PHE A 92 3.71 -0.53 18.58
CA PHE A 92 3.95 -0.80 17.16
C PHE A 92 3.14 -2.00 16.70
N GLN A 93 2.99 -3.06 17.50
CA GLN A 93 2.06 -4.16 17.22
C GLN A 93 0.61 -3.67 17.11
N VAL A 94 0.19 -2.74 17.97
CA VAL A 94 -1.15 -2.13 17.90
C VAL A 94 -1.29 -1.28 16.63
N MET A 95 -0.27 -0.48 16.29
CA MET A 95 -0.25 0.31 15.06
C MET A 95 -0.27 -0.55 13.80
N MET A 96 0.45 -1.68 13.78
CA MET A 96 0.42 -2.63 12.67
C MET A 96 -1.00 -3.10 12.39
N LYS A 97 -1.71 -3.57 13.43
CA LYS A 97 -3.12 -3.99 13.31
C LYS A 97 -4.00 -2.86 12.75
N HIS A 98 -3.81 -1.63 13.23
CA HIS A 98 -4.55 -0.47 12.75
C HIS A 98 -4.30 -0.19 11.26
N TYR A 99 -3.04 -0.09 10.84
CA TYR A 99 -2.70 0.24 9.46
C TYR A 99 -2.97 -0.90 8.49
N SER A 100 -2.84 -2.18 8.90
CA SER A 100 -3.30 -3.31 8.07
C SER A 100 -4.81 -3.22 7.83
N HIS A 101 -5.60 -2.86 8.85
CA HIS A 101 -7.04 -2.66 8.67
C HIS A 101 -7.35 -1.47 7.75
N LYS A 102 -6.65 -0.34 7.92
CA LYS A 102 -6.81 0.84 7.05
C LYS A 102 -6.40 0.57 5.60
N TYR A 103 -5.37 -0.24 5.38
CA TYR A 103 -5.00 -0.72 4.06
C TYR A 103 -6.14 -1.51 3.40
N GLU A 104 -6.76 -2.44 4.13
CA GLU A 104 -7.88 -3.23 3.61
C GLU A 104 -9.10 -2.36 3.28
N GLU A 105 -9.46 -1.43 4.18
CA GLU A 105 -10.56 -0.47 3.95
C GLU A 105 -10.31 0.36 2.68
N GLU A 106 -9.14 0.96 2.57
CA GLU A 106 -8.77 1.82 1.44
C GLU A 106 -8.72 1.03 0.12
N PHE A 107 -8.07 -0.14 0.11
CA PHE A 107 -7.96 -0.95 -1.10
C PHE A 107 -9.34 -1.38 -1.59
N ASN A 108 -10.23 -1.79 -0.68
CA ASN A 108 -11.59 -2.15 -1.04
C ASN A 108 -12.39 -0.93 -1.51
N ALA A 109 -12.22 0.24 -0.89
CA ALA A 109 -12.84 1.48 -1.34
C ALA A 109 -12.45 1.82 -2.79
N ILE A 110 -11.17 1.66 -3.14
CA ILE A 110 -10.68 1.81 -4.52
C ILE A 110 -11.36 0.81 -5.46
N LEU A 111 -11.47 -0.46 -5.06
CA LEU A 111 -12.17 -1.46 -5.88
C LEU A 111 -13.65 -1.14 -6.08
N TYR A 112 -14.32 -0.57 -5.08
CA TYR A 112 -15.73 -0.18 -5.18
C TYR A 112 -15.95 1.08 -6.01
N ASP A 113 -15.05 2.06 -5.90
CA ASP A 113 -15.06 3.29 -6.71
C ASP A 113 -14.72 3.00 -8.18
N GLY A 114 -13.83 2.04 -8.40
CA GLY A 114 -13.30 1.67 -9.71
C GLY A 114 -11.80 1.91 -9.78
N VAL A 115 -11.06 0.94 -10.30
CA VAL A 115 -9.62 1.08 -10.53
C VAL A 115 -9.41 1.94 -11.77
N ARG A 116 -8.65 3.03 -11.60
CA ARG A 116 -8.28 3.95 -12.67
C ARG A 116 -7.22 3.32 -13.57
N TYR A 117 -7.64 2.82 -14.73
CA TYR A 117 -6.80 2.12 -15.69
C TYR A 117 -7.14 2.54 -17.12
N ASP A 118 -6.12 2.93 -17.90
CA ASP A 118 -6.23 3.29 -19.31
C ASP A 118 -6.31 2.01 -20.16
N ALA A 119 -7.52 1.51 -20.39
CA ALA A 119 -7.72 0.20 -21.02
C ALA A 119 -7.51 0.20 -22.54
N ASP A 120 -7.64 1.35 -23.19
CA ASP A 120 -7.48 1.53 -24.64
C ASP A 120 -6.19 2.24 -25.04
N ASP A 121 -5.33 2.57 -24.06
CA ASP A 121 -4.02 3.21 -24.25
C ASP A 121 -4.15 4.56 -24.97
N ASP A 122 -5.22 5.29 -24.67
CA ASP A 122 -5.54 6.59 -25.29
C ASP A 122 -4.98 7.79 -24.51
N GLY A 123 -4.38 7.52 -23.34
CA GLY A 123 -3.82 8.51 -22.42
C GLY A 123 -4.84 9.10 -21.43
N THR A 124 -6.09 8.63 -21.46
CA THR A 124 -7.19 9.07 -20.60
C THR A 124 -7.61 7.95 -19.67
N VAL A 125 -7.64 8.25 -18.38
CA VAL A 125 -8.10 7.30 -17.37
C VAL A 125 -9.53 7.67 -16.98
N THR A 126 -10.52 6.89 -17.44
CA THR A 126 -11.96 7.05 -17.09
C THR A 126 -12.45 6.04 -16.08
#